data_AF-A0A1W1BXF3-F1
#
_entry.id   AF-A0A1W1BXF3-F1
#
_cell.length_a   1.000
_cell.length_b   1.000
_cell.length_c   1.000
_cell.angle_alpha   90.00
_cell.angle_beta   90.00
_cell.angle_gamma   90.00
#
_symmetry.space_group_name_H-M   'P 1'
#
loop_
_entity.id
_entity.type
_entity.pdbx_description
1 polymer ?
#
loop_
_entity_poly.entity_id
_entity_poly.type
_entity_poly.pdbx_seq_one_letter_code
_entity_poly.pdbx_strand_id
1 'polypeptide(L)' 'MENQKRYLRAREVAEYLGIALSTVWLYAKQGKLKAKKLSERVTVFDKEEIDKLALIGGH' A
#
# COMPACT_ATOMS: atom_id res chain seq x y z
N MET A 1 -0.07 -20.58 -13.47
CA MET A 1 -1.10 -19.51 -13.40
C MET A 1 -0.83 -18.73 -12.13
N GLU A 2 -0.04 -17.66 -12.21
CA GLU A 2 0.34 -16.90 -11.02
C GLU A 2 -0.60 -15.71 -10.88
N ASN A 3 -1.60 -15.86 -10.01
CA ASN A 3 -2.57 -14.83 -9.72
C ASN A 3 -1.89 -13.78 -8.81
N GLN A 4 -0.98 -13.00 -9.39
CA GLN A 4 -0.22 -11.99 -8.68
C GLN A 4 -1.21 -11.03 -8.01
N LYS A 5 -1.27 -11.06 -6.68
CA LYS A 5 -2.02 -10.08 -5.89
C LYS A 5 -1.36 -8.72 -6.11
N ARG A 6 -1.84 -8.03 -7.15
CA ARG A 6 -1.39 -6.70 -7.55
C ARG A 6 -1.75 -5.62 -6.53
N TYR A 7 -2.69 -5.94 -5.64
CA TYR A 7 -3.16 -5.06 -4.61
C TYR A 7 -3.02 -5.68 -3.22
N LEU A 8 -2.48 -4.90 -2.28
CA LEU A 8 -2.25 -5.24 -0.88
C LEU A 8 -3.22 -4.45 0.00
N ARG A 9 -3.68 -5.03 1.12
CA ARG A 9 -4.47 -4.25 2.11
C ARG A 9 -3.54 -3.37 2.95
N ALA A 10 -4.10 -2.35 3.59
CA ALA A 10 -3.35 -1.44 4.48
C ALA A 10 -2.43 -2.19 5.47
N ARG A 11 -2.89 -3.32 6.02
CA ARG A 11 -2.09 -4.13 6.94
C ARG A 11 -0.90 -4.80 6.28
N GLU A 12 -1.10 -5.37 5.08
CA GLU A 12 0.01 -5.94 4.32
C GLU A 12 0.99 -4.87 3.84
N VAL A 13 0.51 -3.68 3.48
CA VAL A 13 1.39 -2.55 3.14
C VAL A 13 2.26 -2.14 4.32
N ALA A 14 1.67 -2.08 5.52
CA ALA A 14 2.37 -1.76 6.75
C ALA A 14 3.48 -2.78 7.04
N GLU A 15 3.16 -4.07 6.92
CA GLU A 15 4.13 -5.16 7.12
C GLU A 15 5.21 -5.16 6.02
N TYR A 16 4.85 -4.90 4.76
CA TYR A 16 5.79 -4.86 3.63
C TYR A 16 6.78 -3.70 3.72
N LEU A 17 6.31 -2.52 4.12
CA LEU A 17 7.13 -1.31 4.27
C LEU A 17 7.82 -1.22 5.65
N GLY A 18 7.44 -2.07 6.61
CA GLY A 18 7.90 -1.96 8.00
C GLY A 18 7.41 -0.69 8.71
N ILE A 19 6.27 -0.13 8.30
CA ILE A 19 5.69 1.10 8.88
C ILE A 19 4.41 0.81 9.66
N ALA A 20 4.02 1.74 10.54
CA ALA A 20 2.74 1.64 11.23
C ALA A 20 1.55 1.80 10.25
N LEU A 21 0.43 1.14 10.58
CA LEU A 21 -0.80 1.18 9.78
C LEU A 21 -1.34 2.61 9.64
N SER A 22 -1.18 3.44 10.68
CA SER A 22 -1.49 4.88 10.65
C SER A 22 -0.68 5.64 9.61
N THR A 23 0.59 5.27 9.39
CA THR A 23 1.46 5.86 8.37
C THR A 23 0.98 5.50 6.97
N VAL A 24 0.50 4.27 6.76
CA VAL A 24 -0.12 3.87 5.48
C VAL A 24 -1.33 4.75 5.16
N TRP A 25 -2.22 4.99 6.12
CA TRP A 25 -3.36 5.89 5.94
C TRP A 25 -2.95 7.34 5.72
N LEU A 26 -1.89 7.79 6.41
CA LEU A 26 -1.34 9.11 6.20
C LEU A 26 -0.85 9.28 4.76
N TYR A 27 -0.10 8.32 4.22
CA TYR A 27 0.37 8.35 2.84
C TYR A 27 -0.76 8.20 1.82
N ALA A 28 -1.78 7.39 2.13
CA ALA A 28 -3.00 7.31 1.34
C ALA A 28 -3.69 8.68 1.25
N LYS A 29 -3.81 9.37 2.39
CA LYS A 29 -4.43 10.69 2.49
C LYS A 29 -3.58 11.80 1.83
N GLN A 30 -2.26 11.67 1.88
CA GLN A 30 -1.32 12.56 1.18
C GLN A 30 -1.27 12.32 -0.34
N GLY A 31 -1.93 11.28 -0.85
CA GLY A 31 -1.85 10.90 -2.27
C GLY A 31 -0.54 10.22 -2.68
N LYS A 32 0.33 9.89 -1.70
CA LYS A 32 1.56 9.12 -1.93
C LYS A 32 1.29 7.65 -2.18
N LEU A 33 0.21 7.12 -1.61
CA LEU A 33 -0.25 5.76 -1.85
C LEU A 33 -1.60 5.78 -2.57
N LYS A 34 -1.70 4.99 -3.64
CA LYS A 34 -2.91 4.90 -4.45
C LYS A 34 -3.90 3.93 -3.80
N ALA A 35 -4.72 4.48 -2.90
CA ALA A 35 -5.83 3.77 -2.28
C ALA A 35 -6.92 3.48 -3.32
N LYS A 36 -7.10 2.21 -3.67
CA LYS A 36 -8.12 1.73 -4.59
C LYS A 36 -9.25 1.10 -3.77
N LYS A 37 -10.45 1.65 -3.88
CA LYS A 37 -11.63 1.09 -3.20
C LYS A 37 -12.09 -0.14 -3.98
N LEU A 38 -11.89 -1.33 -3.41
CA LEU A 38 -12.33 -2.60 -4.00
C LEU A 38 -13.82 -2.86 -3.72
N SER A 39 -14.31 -2.42 -2.56
CA SER A 39 -15.72 -2.52 -2.16
C SER A 39 -16.04 -1.47 -1.08
N GLU A 40 -17.30 -1.35 -0.69
CA GLU A 40 -17.79 -0.33 0.26
C GLU A 40 -16.94 -0.21 1.54
N ARG A 41 -16.36 -1.32 2.02
CA ARG A 41 -15.52 -1.39 3.23
C ARG A 41 -14.07 -1.83 2.99
N VAL A 42 -13.67 -2.08 1.74
CA VAL A 42 -12.35 -2.65 1.43
C VAL A 42 -11.56 -1.70 0.55
N THR A 43 -10.49 -1.16 1.12
CA THR A 43 -9.48 -0.36 0.42
C THR A 43 -8.22 -1.19 0.26
N VAL A 44 -7.73 -1.27 -0.97
CA VAL A 44 -6.49 -1.97 -1.33
C VAL A 44 -5.52 -0.96 -1.95
N PHE A 45 -4.25 -1.30 -1.97
CA PHE A 45 -3.16 -0.43 -2.39
C PHE A 45 -2.34 -1.16 -3.45
N ASP A 46 -1.88 -0.43 -4.46
CA ASP A 46 -1.12 -1.03 -5.55
C ASP A 46 0.30 -1.42 -5.10
N LYS A 47 0.67 -2.70 -5.29
CA LYS A 47 1.98 -3.23 -4.90
C LYS A 47 3.11 -2.55 -5.65
N GLU A 48 2.91 -2.19 -6.93
CA GLU A 48 3.96 -1.59 -7.76
C GLU A 48 4.36 -0.20 -7.22
N GLU A 49 3.40 0.58 -6.72
CA GLU A 49 3.67 1.89 -6.11
C GLU A 49 4.30 1.75 -4.72
N ILE A 50 3.88 0.76 -3.93
CA ILE A 50 4.48 0.46 -2.63
C ILE A 50 5.95 0.09 -2.80
N ASP A 51 6.28 -0.74 -3.80
CA ASP A 51 7.64 -1.15 -4.09
C ASP A 51 8.53 0.02 -4.49
N LYS A 52 8.03 0.92 -5.36
CA LYS A 52 8.70 2.19 -5.67
C LYS A 52 8.91 3.04 -4.43
N LEU A 53 7.92 3.13 -3.54
CA LEU A 53 8.01 3.91 -2.31
C LEU A 53 9.06 3.33 -1.34
N ALA A 54 9.16 2.01 -1.27
CA ALA A 54 10.17 1.31 -0.47
C ALA A 54 11.58 1.58 -0.99
N LEU A 55 11.75 1.56 -2.33
CA LEU A 55 13.03 1.83 -2.99
C LEU A 55 13.55 3.26 -2.81
N ILE A 56 12.66 4.25 -2.72
CA ILE A 56 13.05 5.67 -2.54
C ILE A 56 13.22 6.09 -1.07
N GLY A 57 12.77 5.27 -0.12
CA GLY A 57 12.73 5.60 1.31
C GLY A 57 13.92 5.11 2.13
N GLY A 58 14.85 4.36 1.54
CA GLY A 58 16.06 3.88 2.21
C GLY A 58 17.23 4.85 2.06
N HIS A 59 17.44 5.70 3.06
CA HIS A 59 18.67 6.48 3.24
C HIS A 59 19.06 6.49 4.72
#